data_AF-A0A178W840-F1
#
_entry.id   AF-A0A178W840-F1
#
_cell.length_a   1.000
_cell.length_b   1.000
_cell.length_c   1.000
_cell.angle_alpha   90.00
_cell.angle_beta   90.00
_cell.angle_gamma   90.00
#
_symmetry.space_group_name_H-M   'P 1'
#
loop_
_entity.id
_entity.type
_entity.pdbx_description
1 polymer ?
#
loop_
_entity_poly.entity_id
_entity_poly.type
_entity_poly.pdbx_seq_one_letter_code
_entity_poly.pdbx_strand_id
1 'polypeptide(L)'
;MPGYVQHGGIRSYGVDAERATAAVGSLQNLIEEWERGKRGEICNVNKAGSVGIVVRDPSKPPPKTKLVARNGKLVVEEEVIAVGPNGTEFVITAVDSPELEDSVLVIGKVLEGMGVVEKMREVKTVRDNTSSPYFRVAKVIGDKRAVVAERGFNRPYSKVVVTNCGLIESQTL
;
A
#
# COMPACT_ATOMS: atom_id res chain seq x y z
N MET A 1 7.72 -13.76 -5.82
CA MET A 1 7.15 -13.48 -4.49
C MET A 1 7.62 -12.09 -4.10
N PRO A 2 6.74 -11.20 -3.60
CA PRO A 2 7.12 -9.81 -3.32
C PRO A 2 8.35 -9.73 -2.40
N GLY A 3 9.17 -8.69 -2.58
CA GLY A 3 10.35 -8.43 -1.75
C GLY A 3 10.03 -7.79 -0.39
N TYR A 4 8.76 -7.52 -0.12
CA TYR A 4 8.30 -6.70 0.99
C TYR A 4 7.02 -7.24 1.60
N VAL A 5 6.71 -6.74 2.80
CA VAL A 5 5.45 -6.97 3.51
C VAL A 5 4.69 -5.66 3.61
N GLN A 6 3.40 -5.67 3.27
CA GLN A 6 2.56 -4.49 3.23
C GLN A 6 1.42 -4.62 4.22
N HIS A 7 1.28 -3.62 5.09
CA HIS A 7 0.13 -3.47 5.96
C HIS A 7 -0.92 -2.61 5.27
N GLY A 8 -2.08 -3.17 4.96
CA GLY A 8 -3.13 -2.55 4.13
C GLY A 8 -3.89 -1.36 4.74
N GLY A 9 -3.39 -0.79 5.84
CA GLY A 9 -3.95 0.38 6.54
C GLY A 9 -5.36 0.17 7.11
N ILE A 10 -5.90 1.22 7.71
CA ILE A 10 -7.30 1.27 8.14
C ILE A 10 -8.16 1.75 6.97
N ARG A 11 -9.18 0.97 6.61
CA ARG A 11 -10.08 1.25 5.47
C ARG A 11 -11.38 1.95 5.84
N SER A 12 -11.70 2.00 7.12
CA SER A 12 -12.90 2.67 7.63
C SER A 12 -12.64 3.20 9.03
N TYR A 13 -12.98 4.46 9.19
CA TYR A 13 -13.04 5.20 10.43
C TYR A 13 -14.40 4.89 11.09
N GLY A 14 -14.41 4.21 12.24
CA GLY A 14 -15.65 4.02 13.03
C GLY A 14 -16.13 5.33 13.66
N VAL A 15 -17.23 5.30 14.43
CA VAL A 15 -17.77 6.48 15.17
C VAL A 15 -16.70 7.15 16.05
N ASP A 16 -15.66 6.41 16.45
CA ASP A 16 -14.47 6.92 17.16
C ASP A 16 -13.54 7.80 16.32
N ALA A 17 -13.78 7.96 15.02
CA ALA A 17 -12.94 8.77 14.15
C ALA A 17 -13.14 10.28 14.31
N GLU A 18 -14.32 10.72 14.76
CA GLU A 18 -14.51 12.11 15.23
C GLU A 18 -13.67 12.38 16.48
N ARG A 19 -13.46 11.34 17.31
CA ARG A 19 -12.60 11.42 18.50
C ARG A 19 -11.11 11.36 18.14
N ALA A 20 -10.74 10.57 17.12
CA ALA A 20 -9.37 10.50 16.61
C ALA A 20 -8.98 11.77 15.84
N THR A 21 -9.88 12.40 15.09
CA THR A 21 -9.61 13.70 14.42
C THR A 21 -9.37 14.83 15.42
N ALA A 22 -9.93 14.75 16.63
CA ALA A 22 -9.61 15.71 17.71
C ALA A 22 -8.20 15.51 18.33
N ALA A 23 -7.57 14.35 18.13
CA ALA A 23 -6.26 14.00 18.67
C ALA A 23 -5.12 14.05 17.62
N VAL A 24 -5.47 14.11 16.33
CA VAL A 24 -4.51 14.20 15.24
C VAL A 24 -4.15 15.67 15.06
N GLY A 25 -2.86 16.00 15.25
CA GLY A 25 -2.33 17.32 14.95
C GLY A 25 -2.76 17.78 13.55
N SER A 26 -2.93 19.09 13.37
CA SER A 26 -3.40 19.64 12.10
C SER A 26 -2.48 19.19 10.95
N LEU A 27 -3.03 19.07 9.74
CA LEU A 27 -2.23 18.84 8.51
C LEU A 27 -1.05 19.82 8.42
N GLN A 28 -1.22 21.04 8.95
CA GLN A 28 -0.20 22.06 9.04
C GLN A 28 0.99 21.64 9.94
N ASN A 29 0.72 21.02 11.09
CA ASN A 29 1.76 20.53 11.99
C ASN A 29 2.61 19.42 11.34
N LEU A 30 1.98 18.53 10.56
CA LEU A 30 2.67 17.48 9.81
C LEU A 30 3.53 18.06 8.68
N ILE A 31 3.04 19.09 8.00
CA ILE A 31 3.79 19.82 6.97
C ILE A 31 4.99 20.53 7.60
N GLU A 32 4.81 21.22 8.72
CA GLU A 32 5.88 21.92 9.45
C GLU A 32 6.92 20.95 10.02
N GLU A 33 6.49 19.78 10.52
CA GLU A 33 7.38 18.72 10.99
C GLU A 33 8.18 18.11 9.82
N TRP A 34 7.54 17.91 8.67
CA TRP A 34 8.21 17.48 7.43
C TRP A 34 9.21 18.53 6.92
N GLU A 35 8.86 19.81 6.96
CA GLU A 35 9.74 20.92 6.55
C GLU A 35 10.94 21.08 7.50
N ARG A 36 10.74 20.91 8.81
CA ARG A 36 11.82 20.79 9.81
C ARG A 36 12.69 19.55 9.60
N GLY A 37 12.12 18.51 9.01
CA GLY A 37 12.75 17.24 8.67
C GLY A 37 13.67 17.29 7.45
N LYS A 38 13.91 18.46 6.81
CA LYS A 38 14.90 18.67 5.73
C LYS A 38 16.37 18.49 6.17
N ARG A 39 16.67 17.43 6.91
CA ARG A 39 18.02 16.92 7.12
C ARG A 39 18.24 15.72 6.20
N GLY A 40 18.83 16.00 5.05
CA GLY A 40 19.57 15.03 4.26
C GLY A 40 18.72 14.15 3.36
N GLU A 41 19.19 14.05 2.11
CA GLU A 41 18.90 13.02 1.09
C GLU A 41 17.53 12.35 1.16
N ILE A 42 16.72 12.58 0.11
CA ILE A 42 15.53 11.78 -0.14
C ILE A 42 15.98 10.31 -0.24
N CYS A 43 15.78 9.53 0.83
CA CYS A 43 16.06 8.11 0.86
C CYS A 43 14.99 7.37 0.07
N ASN A 44 14.97 7.57 -1.25
CA ASN A 44 14.07 6.83 -2.14
C ASN A 44 14.49 5.37 -2.28
N VAL A 45 15.74 5.04 -1.94
CA VAL A 45 16.27 3.69 -2.11
C VAL A 45 15.68 2.76 -1.08
N ASN A 46 14.81 1.87 -1.54
CA ASN A 46 14.15 0.86 -0.73
C ASN A 46 15.09 -0.34 -0.50
N LYS A 47 16.10 -0.17 0.36
CA LYS A 47 17.01 -1.26 0.79
C LYS A 47 16.30 -2.26 1.69
N ALA A 48 16.88 -3.44 1.88
CA ALA A 48 16.42 -4.40 2.88
C ALA A 48 16.33 -3.77 4.29
N GLY A 49 15.20 -3.99 4.98
CA GLY A 49 14.93 -3.48 6.32
C GLY A 49 14.38 -2.06 6.38
N SER A 50 14.14 -1.41 5.24
CA SER A 50 13.48 -0.10 5.17
C SER A 50 12.01 -0.20 5.58
N VAL A 51 11.55 0.82 6.30
CA VAL A 51 10.14 1.04 6.63
C VAL A 51 9.67 2.27 5.88
N GLY A 52 8.59 2.13 5.11
CA GLY A 52 8.07 3.22 4.29
C GLY A 52 6.56 3.33 4.33
N ILE A 53 6.06 4.53 4.02
CA ILE A 53 4.62 4.79 3.85
C ILE A 53 4.30 4.76 2.36
N VAL A 54 3.18 4.13 2.00
CA VAL A 54 2.73 4.09 0.60
C VAL A 54 2.19 5.48 0.24
N VAL A 55 2.94 6.21 -0.56
CA VAL A 55 2.52 7.51 -1.10
C VAL A 55 1.95 7.24 -2.49
N ARG A 56 0.61 7.24 -2.60
CA ARG A 56 -0.01 7.29 -3.93
C ARG A 56 0.22 8.67 -4.51
N ASP A 57 0.87 8.71 -5.67
CA ASP A 57 0.94 9.91 -6.49
C ASP A 57 -0.49 10.34 -6.87
N PRO A 58 -1.00 11.47 -6.34
CA PRO A 58 -2.35 11.95 -6.66
C PRO A 58 -2.47 12.39 -8.13
N SER A 59 -1.36 12.54 -8.86
CA SER A 59 -1.34 12.85 -10.29
C SER A 59 -1.41 11.61 -11.19
N LYS A 60 -1.30 10.39 -10.65
CA LYS A 60 -1.36 9.13 -11.41
C LYS A 60 -2.55 8.24 -10.98
N PRO A 61 -3.59 8.08 -11.81
CA PRO A 61 -4.52 6.96 -11.69
C PRO A 61 -4.20 5.87 -12.75
N PRO A 62 -4.78 4.66 -12.63
CA PRO A 62 -5.27 4.02 -13.85
C PRO A 62 -6.79 3.96 -13.83
N PRO A 63 -7.49 4.87 -14.54
CA PRO A 63 -8.84 4.61 -15.02
C PRO A 63 -8.78 3.37 -15.92
N LYS A 64 -9.53 2.33 -15.60
CA LYS A 64 -9.64 1.16 -16.46
C LYS A 64 -10.57 1.51 -17.61
N THR A 65 -10.08 1.42 -18.84
CA THR A 65 -10.91 1.47 -20.04
C THR A 65 -11.79 0.23 -20.07
N LYS A 66 -13.12 0.44 -20.02
CA LYS A 66 -14.12 -0.62 -20.18
C LYS A 66 -14.76 -0.49 -21.54
N LEU A 67 -14.87 -1.61 -22.26
CA LEU A 67 -15.75 -1.71 -23.42
C LEU A 67 -17.19 -1.84 -22.92
N VAL A 68 -17.99 -0.81 -23.17
CA VAL A 68 -19.40 -0.75 -22.81
C VAL A 68 -20.25 -0.64 -24.07
N ALA A 69 -21.34 -1.40 -24.13
CA ALA A 69 -22.33 -1.27 -25.19
C ALA A 69 -23.25 -0.09 -24.85
N ARG A 70 -23.13 1.02 -25.59
CA ARG A 70 -24.07 2.14 -25.54
C ARG A 70 -24.63 2.38 -26.93
N ASN A 71 -25.94 2.57 -27.02
CA ASN A 71 -26.64 2.88 -28.28
C ASN A 71 -26.32 1.91 -29.43
N GLY A 72 -26.18 0.61 -29.12
CA GLY A 72 -25.90 -0.43 -30.12
C GLY A 72 -24.46 -0.45 -30.66
N LYS A 73 -23.53 0.31 -30.07
CA LYS A 73 -22.09 0.30 -30.42
C LYS A 73 -21.22 0.03 -29.20
N LEU A 74 -20.07 -0.59 -29.43
CA LEU A 74 -19.04 -0.77 -28.41
C LEU A 74 -18.24 0.52 -28.26
N VAL A 75 -18.26 1.10 -27.07
CA VAL A 75 -17.57 2.36 -26.73
C VAL A 75 -16.59 2.08 -25.60
N VAL A 76 -15.43 2.71 -25.64
CA VAL A 76 -14.42 2.64 -24.59
C VAL A 76 -14.68 3.78 -23.60
N GLU A 77 -15.05 3.46 -22.36
CA GLU A 77 -15.36 4.43 -21.29
C GLU A 77 -14.36 4.29 -20.13
N GLU A 78 -13.89 5.41 -19.57
CA GLU A 78 -12.98 5.44 -18.43
C GLU A 78 -13.74 5.47 -17.09
N GLU A 79 -13.50 4.49 -16.24
CA GLU A 79 -14.10 4.41 -14.90
C GLU A 79 -13.46 5.43 -13.95
N VAL A 80 -14.28 6.33 -13.38
CA VAL A 80 -13.85 7.29 -12.34
C VAL A 80 -13.66 6.55 -11.02
N ILE A 81 -12.41 6.36 -10.61
CA ILE A 81 -12.06 5.73 -9.33
C ILE A 81 -12.03 6.81 -8.25
N ALA A 82 -13.03 6.82 -7.37
CA ALA A 82 -12.91 7.49 -6.09
C ALA A 82 -12.12 6.58 -5.13
N VAL A 83 -10.80 6.77 -5.01
CA VAL A 83 -10.05 6.25 -3.86
C VAL A 83 -9.08 7.32 -3.38
N GLY A 84 -9.55 8.16 -2.44
CA GLY A 84 -8.68 8.95 -1.58
C GLY A 84 -7.76 8.05 -0.74
N PRO A 85 -6.63 8.57 -0.24
CA PRO A 85 -5.51 7.75 0.21
C PRO A 85 -5.81 6.95 1.49
N ASN A 86 -5.31 5.72 1.54
CA ASN A 86 -5.06 5.06 2.83
C ASN A 86 -3.84 5.75 3.46
N GLY A 87 -4.04 6.74 4.34
CA GLY A 87 -2.93 7.46 4.99
C GLY A 87 -2.13 6.65 6.02
N THR A 88 -2.60 5.46 6.38
CA THR A 88 -2.00 4.58 7.42
C THR A 88 -1.39 3.30 6.83
N GLU A 89 -1.25 3.24 5.51
CA GLU A 89 -0.66 2.10 4.82
C GLU A 89 0.86 2.18 4.85
N PHE A 90 1.52 1.10 5.25
CA PHE A 90 2.98 1.06 5.36
C PHE A 90 3.55 -0.26 4.84
N VAL A 91 4.82 -0.22 4.46
CA VAL A 91 5.58 -1.33 3.88
C VAL A 91 6.88 -1.52 4.66
N ILE A 92 7.28 -2.78 4.83
CA ILE A 92 8.58 -3.19 5.34
C ILE A 92 9.26 -4.03 4.26
N THR A 93 10.43 -3.62 3.79
CA THR A 93 11.20 -4.36 2.79
C THR A 93 12.03 -5.47 3.44
N ALA A 94 11.95 -6.69 2.92
CA ALA A 94 12.81 -7.80 3.35
C ALA A 94 14.07 -7.92 2.49
N VAL A 95 13.99 -7.46 1.24
CA VAL A 95 15.10 -7.38 0.28
C VAL A 95 15.10 -6.00 -0.37
N ASP A 96 16.18 -5.66 -1.05
CA ASP A 96 16.23 -4.46 -1.89
C ASP A 96 15.09 -4.51 -2.91
N SER A 97 14.23 -3.49 -2.88
CA SER A 97 12.95 -3.45 -3.59
C SER A 97 12.84 -2.16 -4.41
N PRO A 98 13.62 -2.02 -5.50
CA PRO A 98 13.62 -0.82 -6.35
C PRO A 98 12.25 -0.55 -7.01
N GLU A 99 11.37 -1.56 -7.09
CA GLU A 99 10.01 -1.39 -7.59
C GLU A 99 9.13 -0.46 -6.72
N LEU A 100 9.56 -0.15 -5.50
CA LEU A 100 8.82 0.68 -4.55
C LEU A 100 9.24 2.15 -4.56
N GLU A 101 10.36 2.51 -5.18
CA GLU A 101 10.96 3.86 -5.08
C GLU A 101 10.03 4.98 -5.56
N ASP A 102 9.17 4.70 -6.53
CA ASP A 102 8.20 5.65 -7.09
C ASP A 102 6.91 5.78 -6.27
N SER A 103 6.67 4.89 -5.29
CA SER A 103 5.37 4.75 -4.62
C SER A 103 5.45 4.64 -3.09
N VAL A 104 6.66 4.52 -2.55
CA VAL A 104 6.90 4.35 -1.11
C VAL A 104 7.95 5.35 -0.67
N LEU A 105 7.56 6.21 0.26
CA LEU A 105 8.47 7.10 0.95
C LEU A 105 9.08 6.36 2.14
N VAL A 106 10.40 6.18 2.15
CA VAL A 106 11.10 5.59 3.30
C VAL A 106 11.10 6.59 4.46
N ILE A 107 10.61 6.14 5.62
CA ILE A 107 10.49 6.96 6.84
C ILE A 107 11.29 6.39 8.02
N GLY A 108 11.83 5.18 7.88
CA GLY A 108 12.57 4.52 8.95
C GLY A 108 13.21 3.21 8.52
N LYS A 109 13.76 2.50 9.51
CA LYS A 109 14.35 1.17 9.34
C LYS A 109 14.00 0.26 10.51
N VAL A 110 13.92 -1.04 10.24
CA VAL A 110 13.82 -2.07 11.28
C VAL A 110 15.17 -2.18 11.98
N LEU A 111 15.19 -2.01 13.30
CA LEU A 111 16.40 -2.18 14.11
C LEU A 111 16.60 -3.64 14.53
N GLU A 112 15.51 -4.31 14.92
CA GLU A 112 15.51 -5.68 15.42
C GLU A 112 14.32 -6.46 14.87
N GLY A 113 14.43 -7.79 14.82
CA GLY A 113 13.31 -8.65 14.43
C GLY A 113 13.14 -8.87 12.92
N MET A 114 14.16 -8.60 12.09
CA MET A 114 14.11 -8.87 10.64
C MET A 114 13.75 -10.33 10.30
N GLY A 115 14.14 -11.30 11.13
CA GLY A 115 13.73 -12.70 10.95
C GLY A 115 12.21 -12.93 11.08
N VAL A 116 11.46 -12.04 11.74
CA VAL A 116 9.99 -12.07 11.75
C VAL A 116 9.45 -11.59 10.41
N VAL A 117 10.03 -10.54 9.84
CA VAL A 117 9.66 -10.00 8.52
C VAL A 117 9.87 -11.04 7.42
N GLU A 118 10.99 -11.77 7.47
CA GLU A 118 11.26 -12.88 6.55
C GLU A 118 10.23 -14.01 6.67
N LYS A 119 9.90 -14.43 7.90
CA LYS A 119 8.85 -15.42 8.14
C LYS A 119 7.47 -14.97 7.64
N MET A 120 7.14 -13.69 7.80
CA MET A 120 5.91 -13.11 7.26
C MET A 120 5.89 -13.16 5.73
N ARG A 121 7.03 -12.91 5.08
CA ARG A 121 7.18 -13.00 3.63
C ARG A 121 7.00 -14.42 3.11
N GLU A 122 7.42 -15.44 3.86
CA GLU A 122 7.30 -16.86 3.46
C GLU A 122 5.89 -17.45 3.59
N VAL A 123 4.96 -16.72 4.22
CA VAL A 123 3.57 -17.18 4.36
C VAL A 123 2.98 -17.44 2.98
N LYS A 124 2.30 -18.59 2.82
CA LYS A 124 1.62 -18.94 1.58
C LYS A 124 0.60 -17.84 1.22
N THR A 125 0.70 -17.33 0.01
CA THR A 125 -0.20 -16.30 -0.51
C THR A 125 -1.02 -16.83 -1.69
N VAL A 126 -2.11 -16.13 -1.98
CA VAL A 126 -2.84 -16.32 -3.24
C VAL A 126 -1.90 -16.01 -4.40
N ARG A 127 -1.72 -16.98 -5.29
CA ARG A 127 -0.80 -16.85 -6.44
C ARG A 127 -1.28 -15.74 -7.38
N ASP A 128 -0.34 -14.87 -7.75
CA ASP A 128 -0.54 -13.92 -8.84
C ASP A 128 -0.70 -14.67 -10.17
N ASN A 129 -1.84 -14.48 -10.82
CA ASN A 129 -2.17 -15.09 -12.11
C ASN A 129 -2.40 -14.04 -13.22
N THR A 130 -1.92 -12.82 -13.04
CA THR A 130 -2.07 -11.72 -14.01
C THR A 130 -1.42 -12.00 -15.38
N SER A 131 -0.45 -12.91 -15.43
CA SER A 131 0.22 -13.34 -16.66
C SER A 131 -0.59 -14.36 -17.47
N SER A 132 -1.64 -14.97 -16.91
CA SER A 132 -2.45 -15.96 -17.61
C SER A 132 -3.23 -15.33 -18.77
N PRO A 133 -3.20 -15.94 -19.98
CA PRO A 133 -3.99 -15.47 -21.12
C PRO A 133 -5.48 -15.36 -20.80
N TYR A 134 -6.04 -16.33 -20.07
CA TYR A 134 -7.44 -16.33 -19.65
C TYR A 134 -7.78 -15.17 -18.71
N PHE A 135 -6.88 -14.88 -17.77
CA PHE A 135 -7.08 -13.78 -16.83
C PHE A 135 -7.04 -12.42 -17.52
N ARG A 136 -6.11 -12.24 -18.47
CA ARG A 136 -6.00 -11.02 -19.29
C ARG A 136 -7.27 -10.77 -20.10
N VAL A 137 -7.78 -11.80 -20.79
CA VAL A 137 -9.01 -11.70 -21.57
C VAL A 137 -10.22 -11.40 -20.69
N ALA A 138 -10.36 -12.09 -19.55
CA ALA A 138 -11.44 -11.83 -18.60
C ALA A 138 -11.43 -10.39 -18.06
N LYS A 139 -10.24 -9.83 -17.81
CA LYS A 139 -10.07 -8.44 -17.38
C LYS A 139 -10.47 -7.44 -18.46
N VAL A 140 -10.11 -7.70 -19.73
CA VAL A 140 -10.46 -6.83 -20.88
C VAL A 140 -11.96 -6.82 -21.14
N ILE A 141 -12.61 -7.98 -21.02
CA ILE A 141 -14.08 -8.13 -21.21
C ILE A 141 -14.85 -7.55 -20.01
N GLY A 142 -14.17 -7.19 -18.92
CA GLY A 142 -14.79 -6.61 -17.72
C GLY A 142 -15.48 -7.64 -16.82
N ASP A 143 -15.03 -8.90 -16.82
CA ASP A 143 -15.53 -9.92 -15.88
C ASP A 143 -15.22 -9.46 -14.43
N LYS A 144 -16.28 -9.23 -13.66
CA LYS A 144 -16.19 -8.78 -12.26
C LYS A 144 -15.38 -9.76 -11.40
N ARG A 145 -15.42 -11.06 -11.69
CA ARG A 145 -14.68 -12.09 -10.94
C ARG A 145 -13.19 -11.94 -11.13
N ALA A 146 -12.73 -11.58 -12.33
CA ALA A 146 -11.32 -11.31 -12.59
C ALA A 146 -10.83 -10.09 -11.81
N VAL A 147 -11.66 -9.04 -11.72
CA VAL A 147 -11.35 -7.83 -10.93
C VAL A 147 -11.30 -8.13 -9.42
N VAL A 148 -12.21 -8.95 -8.91
CA VAL A 148 -12.20 -9.37 -7.50
C VAL A 148 -11.01 -10.27 -7.19
N ALA A 149 -10.69 -11.21 -8.08
CA ALA A 149 -9.53 -12.09 -7.93
C ALA A 149 -8.20 -11.31 -7.93
N GLU A 150 -8.06 -10.31 -8.80
CA GLU A 150 -6.89 -9.41 -8.84
C GLU A 150 -6.60 -8.79 -7.48
N ARG A 151 -7.65 -8.29 -6.79
CA ARG A 151 -7.54 -7.66 -5.47
C ARG A 151 -7.14 -8.63 -4.36
N GLY A 152 -7.28 -9.94 -4.61
CA GLY A 152 -6.94 -11.00 -3.67
C GLY A 152 -5.54 -11.58 -3.87
N PHE A 153 -4.87 -11.29 -4.98
CA PHE A 153 -3.52 -11.79 -5.25
C PHE A 153 -2.52 -11.28 -4.21
N ASN A 154 -1.50 -12.11 -3.93
CA ASN A 154 -0.48 -11.88 -2.90
C ASN A 154 -1.01 -11.72 -1.47
N ARG A 155 -2.33 -11.87 -1.24
CA ARG A 155 -2.90 -11.90 0.10
C ARG A 155 -2.49 -13.21 0.80
N PRO A 156 -1.98 -13.16 2.05
CA PRO A 156 -1.64 -14.36 2.79
C PRO A 156 -2.89 -15.16 3.16
N TYR A 157 -2.79 -16.50 3.11
CA TYR A 157 -3.85 -17.38 3.60
C TYR A 157 -4.00 -17.30 5.12
N SER A 158 -2.90 -17.07 5.83
CA SER A 158 -2.88 -16.86 7.27
C SER A 158 -2.99 -15.37 7.60
N LYS A 159 -3.86 -15.01 8.55
CA LYS A 159 -3.98 -13.63 9.02
C LYS A 159 -2.80 -13.30 9.92
N VAL A 160 -2.02 -12.28 9.56
CA VAL A 160 -0.99 -11.69 10.42
C VAL A 160 -1.59 -10.45 11.07
N VAL A 161 -1.48 -10.35 12.40
CA VAL A 161 -2.11 -9.27 13.19
C VAL A 161 -1.06 -8.65 14.09
N VAL A 162 -0.99 -7.32 14.07
CA VAL A 162 -0.25 -6.54 15.08
C VAL A 162 -1.13 -6.47 16.31
N THR A 163 -0.71 -7.12 17.40
CA THR A 163 -1.50 -7.19 18.64
C THR A 163 -1.28 -6.00 19.54
N ASN A 164 -0.07 -5.43 19.57
CA ASN A 164 0.28 -4.28 20.37
C ASN A 164 1.38 -3.47 19.67
N CYS A 165 1.38 -2.16 19.87
CA CYS A 165 2.38 -1.22 19.38
C CYS A 165 2.48 -0.03 20.32
N GLY A 166 3.64 0.60 20.41
CA GLY A 166 3.83 1.78 21.26
C GLY A 166 5.18 2.44 21.02
N LEU A 167 5.37 3.60 21.64
CA LEU A 167 6.66 4.26 21.70
C LEU A 167 7.49 3.60 22.80
N ILE A 168 8.75 3.32 22.50
CA ILE A 168 9.74 2.97 23.51
C ILE A 168 10.33 4.30 23.98
N GLU A 169 10.28 4.58 25.28
CA GLU A 169 10.96 5.76 25.82
C GLU A 169 12.43 5.68 25.42
N SER A 170 12.93 6.73 24.77
CA SER A 170 14.31 6.83 24.35
C SER A 170 15.21 6.63 25.57
N GLN A 171 15.88 5.49 25.67
CA GLN A 171 17.06 5.40 26.52
C GLN A 171 18.06 6.39 25.93
N THR A 172 18.27 7.49 26.64
CA THR A 172 19.34 8.44 26.38
C THR A 172 20.64 7.63 26.34
N LEU A 173 21.18 7.44 25.14
CA LEU A 173 22.54 6.93 24.94
C LEU A 173 23.54 8.01 25.35
#